data_AF-A0A094GLB6-F1
#
_entry.id   AF-A0A094GLB6-F1
#
_cell.length_a   1.000
_cell.length_b   1.000
_cell.length_c   1.000
_cell.angle_alpha   90.00
_cell.angle_beta   90.00
_cell.angle_gamma   90.00
#
_symmetry.space_group_name_H-M   'P 1'
#
loop_
_entity.id
_entity.type
_entity.pdbx_description
1 polymer ?
#
loop_
_entity_poly.entity_id
_entity_poly.type
_entity_poly.pdbx_seq_one_letter_code
_entity_poly.pdbx_strand_id
1 'polypeptide(L)'
;MFVTYMSILCLALSPAAAAPLTQATSLAQQSPASWRTDGSLIGGGAKSLAILVSDPANAQVTNNQAVTITDKGTAGSDNHLTTCGPPSAYPAYGTGGVWMNFPDMFNKNKQSMSNNGATDEEIGRIYNSINTIAAASLVDRRVILAVIMQESHGNPRVGSTTSHDGVGNPGLMQSHQGVTCANQAAPCPQSIIDQMVRDGTQGTSSGDGLVQGINIYGNVYEALRYYNSGNVDASNLCLGGATASYVADVASRLTGWTN
;
A
#
# COMPACT_ATOMS: atom_id res chain seq x y z
N MET A 1 43.36 -13.45 66.61
CA MET A 1 42.54 -13.09 67.79
C MET A 1 41.56 -12.03 67.32
N PHE A 2 40.24 -12.21 67.21
CA PHE A 2 39.26 -13.11 67.82
C PHE A 2 38.27 -13.64 66.76
N VAL A 3 37.70 -14.81 67.05
CA VAL A 3 36.61 -15.51 66.34
C VAL A 3 35.36 -15.41 67.20
N THR A 4 34.17 -15.23 66.59
CA THR A 4 32.82 -15.76 66.97
C THR A 4 31.70 -14.92 66.30
N TYR A 5 30.53 -15.37 65.83
CA TYR A 5 29.87 -16.67 65.52
C TYR A 5 28.54 -16.32 64.78
N MET A 6 28.07 -17.21 63.89
CA MET A 6 26.68 -17.54 63.44
C MET A 6 25.53 -16.49 63.52
N SER A 7 24.67 -16.37 62.49
CA SER A 7 23.55 -17.31 62.32
C SER A 7 22.93 -17.32 60.92
N ILE A 8 22.57 -18.53 60.51
CA ILE A 8 21.79 -18.93 59.34
C ILE A 8 20.31 -18.63 59.60
N LEU A 9 19.60 -18.03 58.63
CA LEU A 9 18.16 -18.25 58.51
C LEU A 9 17.77 -18.48 57.05
N CYS A 10 17.37 -19.71 56.80
CA CYS A 10 16.74 -20.22 55.59
C CYS A 10 15.25 -19.86 55.65
N LEU A 11 14.68 -19.22 54.63
CA LEU A 11 13.24 -19.15 54.43
C LEU A 11 12.90 -19.36 52.95
N ALA A 12 11.88 -20.17 52.75
CA ALA A 12 11.60 -20.99 51.59
C ALA A 12 10.89 -20.25 50.44
N LEU A 13 11.04 -20.83 49.25
CA LEU A 13 10.19 -20.65 48.07
C LEU A 13 8.71 -20.98 48.37
N SER A 14 7.76 -20.27 47.74
CA SER A 14 6.77 -20.79 46.74
C SER A 14 5.71 -19.67 46.44
N PRO A 15 4.68 -19.86 45.60
CA PRO A 15 4.49 -19.08 44.37
C PRO A 15 3.32 -18.10 44.49
N ALA A 16 3.37 -16.99 43.76
CA ALA A 16 2.16 -16.17 43.58
C ALA A 16 1.24 -16.85 42.55
N ALA A 17 0.16 -17.42 43.07
CA ALA A 17 -0.91 -18.05 42.32
C ALA A 17 -1.64 -17.04 41.42
N ALA A 18 -1.81 -17.40 40.16
CA ALA A 18 -2.84 -16.83 39.30
C ALA A 18 -4.20 -17.42 39.71
N ALA A 19 -5.20 -16.56 39.86
CA ALA A 19 -6.60 -16.96 39.88
C ALA A 19 -7.47 -15.88 39.19
N PRO A 20 -8.57 -16.30 38.54
CA PRO A 20 -9.16 -15.63 37.39
C PRO A 20 -10.32 -14.73 37.79
N LEU A 21 -10.79 -13.85 36.90
CA LEU A 21 -12.19 -13.42 36.87
C LEU A 21 -12.55 -12.88 35.48
N THR A 22 -13.45 -13.63 34.83
CA THR A 22 -14.26 -13.26 33.68
C THR A 22 -15.42 -12.37 34.13
N GLN A 23 -15.71 -11.27 33.43
CA GLN A 23 -17.02 -11.00 32.79
C GLN A 23 -17.10 -9.59 32.20
N ALA A 24 -17.94 -9.49 31.19
CA ALA A 24 -18.06 -8.44 30.19
C ALA A 24 -18.95 -7.25 30.61
N THR A 25 -19.02 -6.29 29.66
CA THR A 25 -19.89 -5.09 29.53
C THR A 25 -19.40 -3.88 30.32
N SER A 26 -19.37 -2.65 29.79
CA SER A 26 -20.30 -1.99 28.86
C SER A 26 -19.63 -0.88 28.00
N LEU A 27 -20.12 -0.74 26.77
CA LEU A 27 -19.94 0.41 25.87
C LEU A 27 -20.67 1.67 26.39
N ALA A 28 -20.00 2.83 26.36
CA ALA A 28 -20.57 4.17 26.15
C ALA A 28 -19.39 5.16 25.84
N GLN A 29 -19.09 5.51 24.58
CA GLN A 29 -19.75 6.52 23.72
C GLN A 29 -19.25 7.95 24.07
N GLN A 30 -18.16 8.43 23.45
CA GLN A 30 -18.01 9.10 22.13
C GLN A 30 -18.68 10.47 22.00
N SER A 31 -17.97 11.43 21.37
CA SER A 31 -18.59 12.31 20.37
C SER A 31 -17.59 12.74 19.27
N PRO A 32 -18.02 12.83 17.98
CA PRO A 32 -17.18 12.58 16.81
C PRO A 32 -17.30 13.66 15.71
N ALA A 33 -16.54 13.50 14.60
CA ALA A 33 -17.08 13.76 13.26
C ALA A 33 -17.80 12.47 12.83
N SER A 34 -19.13 12.53 12.72
CA SER A 34 -20.04 11.41 13.01
C SER A 34 -20.31 10.45 11.85
N TRP A 35 -19.78 9.22 11.94
CA TRP A 35 -20.45 8.02 11.42
C TRP A 35 -21.42 7.49 12.50
N ARG A 36 -22.68 7.22 12.15
CA ARG A 36 -23.69 6.68 13.07
C ARG A 36 -23.37 5.24 13.46
N THR A 37 -23.57 4.91 14.73
CA THR A 37 -23.33 3.59 15.33
C THR A 37 -24.43 2.55 15.09
N ASP A 38 -25.43 2.83 14.24
CA ASP A 38 -26.52 1.89 13.92
C ASP A 38 -26.46 1.30 12.50
N GLY A 39 -25.44 1.65 11.70
CA GLY A 39 -25.23 1.05 10.37
C GLY A 39 -26.39 1.25 9.38
N SER A 40 -27.33 2.18 9.62
CA SER A 40 -28.45 2.44 8.72
C SER A 40 -28.51 3.90 8.26
N LEU A 41 -28.62 4.09 6.94
CA LEU A 41 -28.82 5.40 6.31
C LEU A 41 -30.32 5.64 6.12
N ILE A 42 -30.82 6.78 6.62
CA ILE A 42 -32.13 7.31 6.21
C ILE A 42 -31.90 8.35 5.11
N GLY A 43 -32.37 8.01 3.90
CA GLY A 43 -32.59 8.97 2.81
C GLY A 43 -31.42 9.14 1.85
N GLY A 44 -31.58 8.59 0.64
CA GLY A 44 -30.85 9.04 -0.57
C GLY A 44 -29.67 8.16 -1.00
N GLY A 45 -29.95 7.07 -1.70
CA GLY A 45 -29.05 6.45 -2.68
C GLY A 45 -27.68 5.99 -2.16
N ALA A 46 -27.64 4.89 -1.40
CA ALA A 46 -26.42 4.26 -0.93
C ALA A 46 -25.49 3.84 -2.11
N LYS A 47 -24.40 4.58 -2.30
CA LYS A 47 -23.16 4.01 -2.86
C LYS A 47 -22.50 3.22 -1.73
N SER A 48 -22.24 1.94 -1.99
CA SER A 48 -21.79 0.95 -1.01
C SER A 48 -20.60 1.44 -0.18
N LEU A 49 -20.74 1.37 1.14
CA LEU A 49 -19.68 1.51 2.13
C LEU A 49 -18.54 0.53 1.81
N ALA A 50 -17.30 1.01 1.91
CA ALA A 50 -16.10 0.21 1.87
C ALA A 50 -16.18 -0.89 2.93
N ILE A 51 -16.13 -2.15 2.48
CA ILE A 51 -15.89 -3.29 3.35
C ILE A 51 -14.46 -3.11 3.86
N LEU A 52 -14.31 -2.73 5.13
CA LEU A 52 -13.04 -2.88 5.84
C LEU A 52 -12.66 -4.36 5.72
N VAL A 53 -11.62 -4.65 4.92
CA VAL A 53 -11.13 -6.01 4.77
C VAL A 53 -10.57 -6.41 6.13
N SER A 54 -11.22 -7.35 6.80
CA SER A 54 -10.83 -7.84 8.14
C SER A 54 -9.45 -8.52 8.16
N ASP A 55 -8.86 -8.73 6.99
CA ASP A 55 -7.52 -9.23 6.77
C ASP A 55 -6.94 -8.65 5.47
N PRO A 56 -6.30 -7.46 5.50
CA PRO A 56 -5.76 -6.84 4.31
C PRO A 56 -4.74 -7.74 3.60
N ALA A 57 -4.05 -8.66 4.30
CA ALA A 57 -3.11 -9.57 3.63
C ALA A 57 -3.77 -10.52 2.61
N ASN A 58 -5.08 -10.70 2.69
CA ASN A 58 -5.88 -11.54 1.79
C ASN A 58 -6.82 -10.73 0.88
N ALA A 59 -6.69 -9.40 0.84
CA ALA A 59 -7.54 -8.57 -0.02
C ALA A 59 -7.27 -8.86 -1.51
N GLN A 60 -8.34 -9.02 -2.29
CA GLN A 60 -8.28 -9.23 -3.74
C GLN A 60 -9.21 -8.27 -4.48
N VAL A 61 -8.84 -7.94 -5.72
CA VAL A 61 -9.77 -7.28 -6.66
C VAL A 61 -10.86 -8.28 -7.04
N THR A 62 -12.13 -7.92 -6.84
CA THR A 62 -13.29 -8.81 -7.04
C THR A 62 -14.15 -8.43 -8.23
N ASN A 63 -13.79 -7.37 -8.96
CA ASN A 63 -14.52 -6.89 -10.13
C ASN A 63 -13.78 -7.23 -11.44
N ASN A 64 -14.25 -6.68 -12.57
CA ASN A 64 -13.68 -6.93 -13.89
C ASN A 64 -12.27 -6.34 -14.10
N GLN A 65 -11.71 -5.65 -13.10
CA GLN A 65 -10.33 -5.16 -13.09
C GLN A 65 -9.35 -6.19 -12.49
N ALA A 66 -9.83 -7.37 -12.08
CA ALA A 66 -8.96 -8.44 -11.61
C ALA A 66 -8.11 -8.99 -12.77
N VAL A 67 -6.79 -9.01 -12.58
CA VAL A 67 -5.82 -9.50 -13.59
C VAL A 67 -5.12 -10.75 -13.10
N THR A 68 -5.23 -11.83 -13.86
CA THR A 68 -4.28 -12.94 -13.75
C THR A 68 -2.96 -12.55 -14.41
N ILE A 69 -1.84 -13.00 -13.85
CA ILE A 69 -0.48 -12.67 -14.33
C ILE A 69 -0.39 -12.80 -15.87
N THR A 70 -0.02 -11.69 -16.51
CA THR A 70 0.17 -11.60 -17.96
C THR A 70 1.36 -10.71 -18.29
N ASP A 71 2.13 -11.08 -19.32
CA ASP A 71 3.19 -10.25 -19.92
C ASP A 71 2.71 -9.56 -21.21
N LYS A 72 1.40 -9.61 -21.52
CA LYS A 72 0.88 -8.95 -22.72
C LYS A 72 0.96 -7.42 -22.59
N GLY A 73 1.58 -6.78 -23.58
CA GLY A 73 1.69 -5.33 -23.67
C GLY A 73 2.49 -4.91 -24.91
N THR A 74 2.70 -3.60 -25.03
CA THR A 74 3.55 -3.00 -26.08
C THR A 74 5.02 -2.93 -25.63
N ALA A 75 5.88 -2.41 -26.50
CA ALA A 75 7.24 -2.01 -26.14
C ALA A 75 7.28 -0.68 -25.34
N GLY A 76 6.15 0.01 -25.22
CA GLY A 76 6.03 1.33 -24.61
C GLY A 76 6.72 2.46 -25.39
N SER A 77 6.48 3.69 -24.94
CA SER A 77 7.14 4.91 -25.38
C SER A 77 7.46 5.78 -24.17
N ASP A 78 8.62 6.42 -24.15
CA ASP A 78 9.04 7.32 -23.07
C ASP A 78 8.40 8.71 -23.23
N ASN A 79 7.08 8.75 -23.11
CA ASN A 79 6.28 9.96 -23.27
C ASN A 79 5.52 10.28 -21.98
N HIS A 80 5.64 11.52 -21.51
CA HIS A 80 4.87 12.03 -20.39
C HIS A 80 3.51 12.57 -20.85
N LEU A 81 2.44 12.12 -20.19
CA LEU A 81 1.09 12.64 -20.37
C LEU A 81 0.95 13.94 -19.58
N THR A 82 0.80 15.05 -20.29
CA THR A 82 0.59 16.37 -19.68
C THR A 82 -0.90 16.74 -19.53
N THR A 83 -1.79 15.96 -20.16
CA THR A 83 -3.24 16.20 -20.11
C THR A 83 -3.92 15.46 -18.96
N CYS A 84 -4.63 16.23 -18.16
CA CYS A 84 -5.55 15.78 -17.12
C CYS A 84 -6.96 15.57 -17.68
N GLY A 85 -7.75 14.70 -17.06
CA GLY A 85 -9.14 14.51 -17.47
C GLY A 85 -9.89 13.43 -16.70
N PRO A 86 -11.09 13.05 -17.17
CA PRO A 86 -11.81 11.91 -16.62
C PRO A 86 -11.01 10.61 -16.84
N PRO A 87 -11.39 9.49 -16.20
CA PRO A 87 -10.71 8.20 -16.36
C PRO A 87 -10.52 7.76 -17.82
N SER A 88 -11.45 8.13 -18.70
CA SER A 88 -11.39 7.85 -20.15
C SER A 88 -10.33 8.63 -20.92
N ALA A 89 -9.69 9.64 -20.31
CA ALA A 89 -8.60 10.41 -20.92
C ALA A 89 -7.24 9.69 -20.86
N TYR A 90 -7.16 8.60 -20.08
CA TYR A 90 -5.93 7.84 -19.87
C TYR A 90 -5.92 6.53 -20.69
N PRO A 91 -4.74 5.96 -20.98
CA PRO A 91 -4.59 4.70 -21.71
C PRO A 91 -5.52 3.57 -21.24
N ALA A 92 -6.31 2.99 -22.14
CA ALA A 92 -7.29 1.97 -21.76
C ALA A 92 -6.64 0.74 -21.10
N TYR A 93 -7.15 0.38 -19.93
CA TYR A 93 -6.83 -0.85 -19.21
C TYR A 93 -7.33 -2.10 -19.96
N GLY A 94 -6.66 -3.25 -19.80
CA GLY A 94 -7.19 -4.56 -20.24
C GLY A 94 -7.12 -4.86 -21.74
N THR A 95 -6.70 -3.92 -22.58
CA THR A 95 -6.33 -4.21 -23.97
C THR A 95 -4.80 -4.22 -24.05
N GLY A 96 -4.20 -5.37 -24.34
CA GLY A 96 -2.73 -5.55 -24.39
C GLY A 96 -1.99 -4.71 -25.44
N GLY A 97 -2.57 -3.63 -25.93
CA GLY A 97 -2.06 -2.78 -27.00
C GLY A 97 -1.68 -1.35 -26.59
N VAL A 98 -1.77 -0.95 -25.31
CA VAL A 98 -1.36 0.41 -24.90
C VAL A 98 -0.31 0.41 -23.79
N TRP A 99 -0.51 -0.36 -22.71
CA TRP A 99 0.49 -0.47 -21.65
C TRP A 99 1.66 -1.34 -22.07
N MET A 100 2.83 -1.02 -21.55
CA MET A 100 4.05 -1.80 -21.77
C MET A 100 3.88 -3.22 -21.21
N ASN A 101 4.64 -4.20 -21.71
CA ASN A 101 4.74 -5.48 -21.02
C ASN A 101 5.52 -5.33 -19.71
N PHE A 102 5.21 -6.15 -18.70
CA PHE A 102 5.78 -6.01 -17.37
C PHE A 102 7.31 -6.23 -17.30
N PRO A 103 7.89 -7.28 -17.92
CA PRO A 103 9.34 -7.51 -17.85
C PRO A 103 10.15 -6.34 -18.40
N ASP A 104 9.73 -5.78 -19.54
CA ASP A 104 10.43 -4.64 -20.13
C ASP A 104 10.21 -3.36 -19.32
N MET A 105 8.99 -3.13 -18.81
CA MET A 105 8.70 -2.00 -17.92
C MET A 105 9.57 -2.05 -16.65
N PHE A 106 9.73 -3.22 -16.05
CA PHE A 106 10.60 -3.42 -14.90
C PHE A 106 12.06 -3.16 -15.25
N ASN A 107 12.55 -3.73 -16.35
CA ASN A 107 13.92 -3.54 -16.81
C ASN A 107 14.25 -2.06 -17.08
N LYS A 108 13.32 -1.29 -17.68
CA LYS A 108 13.49 0.15 -17.90
C LYS A 108 13.65 0.95 -16.61
N ASN A 109 13.02 0.53 -15.52
CA ASN A 109 13.04 1.25 -14.25
C ASN A 109 14.23 0.88 -13.35
N LYS A 110 14.99 -0.19 -13.65
CA LYS A 110 16.13 -0.63 -12.83
C LYS A 110 17.15 0.47 -12.56
N GLN A 111 17.53 1.23 -13.59
CA GLN A 111 18.50 2.32 -13.42
C GLN A 111 17.98 3.41 -12.48
N SER A 112 16.68 3.73 -12.55
CA SER A 112 16.04 4.68 -11.63
C SER A 112 16.07 4.16 -10.19
N MET A 113 15.78 2.87 -9.98
CA MET A 113 15.88 2.25 -8.65
C MET A 113 17.30 2.29 -8.08
N SER A 114 18.31 1.93 -8.89
CA SER A 114 19.72 1.99 -8.49
C SER A 114 20.16 3.41 -8.15
N ASN A 115 19.78 4.39 -8.99
CA ASN A 115 20.10 5.80 -8.77
C ASN A 115 19.46 6.35 -7.49
N ASN A 116 18.37 5.76 -7.04
CA ASN A 116 17.65 6.16 -5.82
C ASN A 116 17.99 5.30 -4.59
N GLY A 117 18.98 4.40 -4.68
CA GLY A 117 19.56 3.73 -3.52
C GLY A 117 19.10 2.29 -3.26
N ALA A 118 18.39 1.65 -4.21
CA ALA A 118 18.18 0.21 -4.18
C ALA A 118 19.44 -0.53 -4.68
N THR A 119 19.87 -1.58 -3.97
CA THR A 119 20.92 -2.47 -4.48
C THR A 119 20.39 -3.42 -5.55
N ASP A 120 21.27 -4.04 -6.35
CA ASP A 120 20.87 -5.05 -7.34
C ASP A 120 20.06 -6.21 -6.72
N GLU A 121 20.45 -6.62 -5.51
CA GLU A 121 19.73 -7.64 -4.75
C GLU A 121 18.32 -7.17 -4.38
N GLU A 122 18.16 -5.93 -3.94
CA GLU A 122 16.85 -5.36 -3.60
C GLU A 122 15.96 -5.16 -4.83
N ILE A 123 16.53 -4.75 -5.96
CA ILE A 123 15.82 -4.69 -7.24
C ILE A 123 15.27 -6.08 -7.60
N GLY A 124 16.07 -7.14 -7.44
CA GLY A 124 15.60 -8.51 -7.59
C GLY A 124 14.47 -8.89 -6.63
N ARG A 125 14.58 -8.47 -5.36
CA ARG A 125 13.55 -8.71 -4.33
C ARG A 125 12.24 -7.97 -4.63
N ILE A 126 12.32 -6.73 -5.13
CA ILE A 126 11.17 -5.93 -5.56
C ILE A 126 10.47 -6.64 -6.73
N TYR A 127 11.21 -7.14 -7.72
CA TYR A 127 10.63 -7.94 -8.82
C TYR A 127 9.85 -9.15 -8.29
N ASN A 128 10.46 -9.94 -7.40
CA ASN A 128 9.83 -11.13 -6.82
C ASN A 128 8.57 -10.76 -6.03
N SER A 129 8.64 -9.67 -5.27
CA SER A 129 7.55 -9.17 -4.45
C SER A 129 6.35 -8.74 -5.29
N ILE A 130 6.58 -7.94 -6.34
CA ILE A 130 5.52 -7.53 -7.28
C ILE A 130 4.82 -8.75 -7.88
N ASN A 131 5.56 -9.76 -8.31
CA ASN A 131 4.96 -10.98 -8.86
C ASN A 131 4.11 -11.73 -7.83
N THR A 132 4.62 -11.86 -6.60
CA THR A 132 3.94 -12.56 -5.50
C THR A 132 2.65 -11.85 -5.10
N ILE A 133 2.73 -10.55 -4.86
CA ILE A 133 1.60 -9.76 -4.38
C ILE A 133 0.57 -9.51 -5.49
N ALA A 134 0.98 -9.34 -6.75
CA ALA A 134 0.04 -9.29 -7.88
C ALA A 134 -0.77 -10.58 -8.01
N ALA A 135 -0.12 -11.75 -7.90
CA ALA A 135 -0.81 -13.03 -7.96
C ALA A 135 -1.79 -13.21 -6.79
N ALA A 136 -1.42 -12.74 -5.59
CA ALA A 136 -2.27 -12.82 -4.41
C ALA A 136 -3.45 -11.84 -4.44
N SER A 137 -3.27 -10.63 -4.96
CA SER A 137 -4.24 -9.53 -4.91
C SER A 137 -5.08 -9.37 -6.17
N LEU A 138 -4.68 -10.01 -7.28
CA LEU A 138 -5.25 -9.81 -8.62
C LEU A 138 -5.11 -8.37 -9.15
N VAL A 139 -4.16 -7.59 -8.62
CA VAL A 139 -3.76 -6.29 -9.17
C VAL A 139 -2.69 -6.49 -10.25
N ASP A 140 -2.78 -5.77 -11.37
CA ASP A 140 -1.79 -5.83 -12.44
C ASP A 140 -0.39 -5.41 -11.95
N ARG A 141 0.61 -6.25 -12.20
CA ARG A 141 2.02 -6.00 -11.81
C ARG A 141 2.55 -4.64 -12.28
N ARG A 142 2.09 -4.15 -13.43
CA ARG A 142 2.50 -2.86 -13.99
C ARG A 142 1.99 -1.70 -13.15
N VAL A 143 0.78 -1.82 -12.61
CA VAL A 143 0.20 -0.82 -11.70
C VAL A 143 0.99 -0.78 -10.40
N ILE A 144 1.29 -1.95 -9.82
CA ILE A 144 2.11 -2.04 -8.60
C ILE A 144 3.49 -1.38 -8.83
N LEU A 145 4.17 -1.74 -9.93
CA LEU A 145 5.46 -1.13 -10.28
C LEU A 145 5.36 0.39 -10.49
N ALA A 146 4.34 0.86 -11.23
CA ALA A 146 4.17 2.27 -11.50
C ALA A 146 3.97 3.09 -10.22
N VAL A 147 3.22 2.55 -9.26
CA VAL A 147 3.04 3.17 -7.94
C VAL A 147 4.33 3.15 -7.13
N ILE A 148 5.07 2.02 -7.08
CA ILE A 148 6.40 1.98 -6.42
C ILE A 148 7.32 3.08 -6.98
N MET A 149 7.35 3.22 -8.31
CA MET A 149 8.20 4.23 -8.96
C MET A 149 7.72 5.66 -8.70
N GLN A 150 6.41 5.87 -8.55
CA GLN A 150 5.84 7.17 -8.21
C GLN A 150 6.10 7.56 -6.75
N GLU A 151 6.02 6.60 -5.83
CA GLU A 151 6.06 6.85 -4.39
C GLU A 151 7.49 6.89 -3.82
N SER A 152 8.41 6.12 -4.40
CA SER A 152 9.76 5.96 -3.84
C SER A 152 10.88 5.88 -4.87
N HIS A 153 10.56 5.93 -6.16
CA HIS A 153 11.49 5.54 -7.23
C HIS A 153 12.13 4.15 -7.01
N GLY A 154 11.47 3.28 -6.23
CA GLY A 154 11.96 1.96 -5.87
C GLY A 154 13.01 1.93 -4.75
N ASN A 155 13.18 3.00 -3.98
CA ASN A 155 14.10 3.03 -2.83
C ASN A 155 13.44 2.39 -1.58
N PRO A 156 13.92 1.24 -1.08
CA PRO A 156 13.37 0.59 0.13
C PRO A 156 13.55 1.41 1.42
N ARG A 157 14.41 2.42 1.38
CA ARG A 157 14.80 3.29 2.50
C ARG A 157 14.35 4.73 2.31
N VAL A 158 13.44 4.98 1.37
CA VAL A 158 12.88 6.32 1.20
C VAL A 158 12.32 6.84 2.52
N GLY A 159 12.49 8.14 2.76
CA GLY A 159 11.89 8.80 3.93
C GLY A 159 10.37 8.67 3.92
N SER A 160 9.78 8.63 5.12
CA SER A 160 8.32 8.59 5.27
C SER A 160 7.72 9.95 4.89
N THR A 161 6.67 9.94 4.09
CA THR A 161 5.80 11.10 3.90
C THR A 161 4.79 11.20 5.05
N THR A 162 4.15 12.35 5.20
CA THR A 162 3.14 12.58 6.24
C THR A 162 1.89 13.15 5.59
N SER A 163 0.76 12.48 5.79
CA SER A 163 -0.54 12.95 5.33
C SER A 163 -0.95 14.25 6.06
N HIS A 164 -1.99 14.92 5.56
CA HIS A 164 -2.49 16.16 6.18
C HIS A 164 -2.89 15.97 7.66
N ASP A 165 -3.39 14.79 8.01
CA ASP A 165 -3.83 14.44 9.37
C ASP A 165 -2.69 13.94 10.27
N GLY A 166 -1.44 14.08 9.82
CA GLY A 166 -0.24 13.74 10.61
C GLY A 166 0.14 12.26 10.60
N VAL A 167 -0.49 11.43 9.76
CA VAL A 167 -0.17 10.01 9.66
C VAL A 167 1.04 9.77 8.77
N GLY A 168 2.01 9.01 9.30
CA GLY A 168 3.19 8.55 8.58
C GLY A 168 2.87 7.47 7.57
N ASN A 169 3.42 7.66 6.38
CA ASN A 169 3.29 6.80 5.22
C ASN A 169 4.71 6.39 4.82
N PRO A 170 5.19 5.15 5.06
CA PRO A 170 6.57 4.82 4.74
C PRO A 170 6.67 3.67 3.71
N GLY A 171 7.90 3.33 3.34
CA GLY A 171 8.22 2.18 2.50
C GLY A 171 8.04 2.42 1.00
N LEU A 172 8.18 1.36 0.20
CA LEU A 172 8.24 1.44 -1.26
C LEU A 172 7.01 2.08 -1.92
N MET A 173 5.85 1.94 -1.30
CA MET A 173 4.57 2.45 -1.80
C MET A 173 3.98 3.54 -0.90
N GLN A 174 4.77 4.09 0.05
CA GLN A 174 4.35 5.14 0.99
C GLN A 174 2.99 4.83 1.63
N SER A 175 2.86 3.61 2.17
CA SER A 175 1.57 3.06 2.60
C SER A 175 1.18 3.58 3.98
N HIS A 176 -0.11 3.81 4.23
CA HIS A 176 -0.60 4.35 5.50
C HIS A 176 -0.22 3.45 6.69
N GLN A 177 0.66 3.93 7.59
CA GLN A 177 1.23 3.15 8.71
C GLN A 177 1.87 1.81 8.29
N GLY A 178 2.46 1.77 7.08
CA GLY A 178 3.15 0.59 6.57
C GLY A 178 4.51 0.33 7.21
N VAL A 179 5.17 -0.73 6.78
CA VAL A 179 6.55 -1.05 7.18
C VAL A 179 7.60 -0.34 6.30
N THR A 180 8.85 -0.28 6.75
CA THR A 180 9.95 0.34 5.99
C THR A 180 11.32 -0.19 6.37
N CYS A 181 12.29 -0.03 5.46
CA CYS A 181 13.71 -0.26 5.70
C CYS A 181 14.50 1.03 5.95
N ALA A 182 13.88 2.20 6.13
CA ALA A 182 14.55 3.50 6.29
C ALA A 182 15.71 3.52 7.30
N ASN A 183 15.62 2.72 8.37
CA ASN A 183 16.65 2.61 9.42
C ASN A 183 17.43 1.28 9.39
N GLN A 184 17.39 0.55 8.27
CA GLN A 184 18.05 -0.74 8.10
C GLN A 184 19.19 -0.67 7.09
N ALA A 185 20.27 -1.39 7.39
CA ALA A 185 21.37 -1.58 6.46
C ALA A 185 20.89 -2.27 5.17
N ALA A 186 21.62 -2.05 4.07
CA ALA A 186 21.41 -2.79 2.84
C ALA A 186 22.03 -4.19 2.92
N PRO A 187 21.37 -5.21 2.32
CA PRO A 187 20.09 -5.16 1.62
C PRO A 187 18.88 -5.30 2.57
N CYS A 188 17.76 -4.66 2.24
CA CYS A 188 16.48 -4.76 2.92
C CYS A 188 15.94 -6.19 2.74
N PRO A 189 15.59 -6.92 3.81
CA PRO A 189 15.14 -8.32 3.73
C PRO A 189 13.94 -8.51 2.78
N GLN A 190 13.89 -9.64 2.07
CA GLN A 190 12.77 -9.97 1.16
C GLN A 190 11.42 -9.88 1.89
N SER A 191 11.32 -10.35 3.14
CA SER A 191 10.08 -10.30 3.91
C SER A 191 9.57 -8.88 4.17
N ILE A 192 10.47 -7.91 4.35
CA ILE A 192 10.08 -6.51 4.55
C ILE A 192 9.69 -5.88 3.21
N ILE A 193 10.39 -6.22 2.12
CA ILE A 193 9.99 -5.80 0.77
C ILE A 193 8.60 -6.37 0.42
N ASP A 194 8.34 -7.64 0.71
CA ASP A 194 7.03 -8.27 0.55
C ASP A 194 5.94 -7.55 1.33
N GLN A 195 6.24 -7.17 2.57
CA GLN A 195 5.29 -6.44 3.38
C GLN A 195 5.09 -4.99 2.87
N MET A 196 6.13 -4.28 2.41
CA MET A 196 5.98 -2.95 1.82
C MET A 196 5.09 -2.94 0.58
N VAL A 197 5.26 -3.93 -0.31
CA VAL A 197 4.44 -4.06 -1.53
C VAL A 197 3.03 -4.51 -1.16
N ARG A 198 2.88 -5.40 -0.17
CA ARG A 198 1.58 -5.82 0.38
C ARG A 198 0.82 -4.65 0.97
N ASP A 199 1.45 -3.84 1.81
CA ASP A 199 0.84 -2.69 2.49
C ASP A 199 0.26 -1.71 1.47
N GLY A 200 0.97 -1.41 0.38
CA GLY A 200 0.47 -0.52 -0.67
C GLY A 200 -0.56 -1.17 -1.61
N THR A 201 -0.43 -2.48 -1.85
CA THR A 201 -1.34 -3.15 -2.81
C THR A 201 -2.64 -3.59 -2.15
N GLN A 202 -2.56 -4.26 -1.01
CA GLN A 202 -3.70 -4.87 -0.33
C GLN A 202 -4.15 -4.07 0.92
N GLY A 203 -3.43 -3.02 1.28
CA GLY A 203 -3.73 -2.14 2.42
C GLY A 203 -3.02 -2.58 3.70
N THR A 204 -3.18 -1.76 4.73
CA THR A 204 -2.75 -2.04 6.11
C THR A 204 -3.98 -2.17 7.01
N SER A 205 -3.78 -2.43 8.30
CA SER A 205 -4.87 -2.34 9.28
C SER A 205 -5.40 -0.91 9.47
N SER A 206 -4.66 0.09 9.00
CA SER A 206 -4.92 1.51 9.24
C SER A 206 -5.31 2.29 7.98
N GLY A 207 -5.15 1.71 6.79
CA GLY A 207 -5.53 2.38 5.55
C GLY A 207 -5.63 1.45 4.35
N ASP A 208 -6.38 1.92 3.36
CA ASP A 208 -6.62 1.22 2.11
C ASP A 208 -5.38 1.13 1.22
N GLY A 209 -5.29 0.06 0.44
CA GLY A 209 -4.36 -0.08 -0.67
C GLY A 209 -5.08 -0.03 -2.02
N LEU A 210 -4.34 -0.39 -3.08
CA LEU A 210 -4.86 -0.43 -4.45
C LEU A 210 -6.11 -1.32 -4.60
N VAL A 211 -6.15 -2.47 -3.93
CA VAL A 211 -7.29 -3.40 -3.99
C VAL A 211 -8.60 -2.71 -3.60
N GLN A 212 -8.60 -1.99 -2.48
CA GLN A 212 -9.80 -1.32 -1.97
C GLN A 212 -10.24 -0.23 -2.94
N GLY A 213 -9.31 0.61 -3.40
CA GLY A 213 -9.60 1.63 -4.41
C GLY A 213 -10.19 1.03 -5.69
N ILE A 214 -9.59 -0.02 -6.23
CA ILE A 214 -10.07 -0.67 -7.46
C ILE A 214 -11.47 -1.26 -7.24
N ASN A 215 -11.75 -1.86 -6.08
CA ASN A 215 -13.07 -2.41 -5.77
C ASN A 215 -14.14 -1.33 -5.58
N ILE A 216 -13.79 -0.19 -4.97
CA ILE A 216 -14.71 0.94 -4.74
C ILE A 216 -15.10 1.60 -6.08
N TYR A 217 -14.13 1.89 -6.94
CA TYR A 217 -14.35 2.69 -8.14
C TYR A 217 -14.59 1.86 -9.41
N GLY A 218 -14.12 0.62 -9.45
CA GLY A 218 -14.19 -0.20 -10.67
C GLY A 218 -13.28 0.30 -11.80
N ASN A 219 -12.35 1.21 -11.50
CA ASN A 219 -11.42 1.80 -12.45
C ASN A 219 -10.06 2.05 -11.79
N VAL A 220 -8.97 1.62 -12.45
CA VAL A 220 -7.61 1.78 -11.93
C VAL A 220 -7.20 3.25 -11.77
N TYR A 221 -7.58 4.14 -12.68
CA TYR A 221 -7.20 5.55 -12.60
C TYR A 221 -7.91 6.30 -11.48
N GLU A 222 -9.19 5.99 -11.26
CA GLU A 222 -9.91 6.49 -10.08
C GLU A 222 -9.31 5.94 -8.79
N ALA A 223 -8.94 4.65 -8.77
CA ALA A 223 -8.26 4.04 -7.63
C ALA A 223 -6.89 4.69 -7.33
N LEU A 224 -6.13 5.09 -8.36
CA LEU A 224 -4.87 5.82 -8.19
C LEU A 224 -5.09 7.22 -7.61
N ARG A 225 -6.13 7.93 -8.04
CA ARG A 225 -6.50 9.21 -7.42
C ARG A 225 -6.89 9.02 -5.96
N TYR A 226 -7.71 8.00 -5.68
CA TYR A 226 -8.08 7.62 -4.32
C TYR A 226 -6.84 7.28 -3.48
N TYR A 227 -5.89 6.51 -4.01
CA TYR A 227 -4.65 6.17 -3.34
C TYR A 227 -3.84 7.42 -2.95
N ASN A 228 -3.76 8.41 -3.84
CA ASN A 228 -2.98 9.63 -3.62
C ASN A 228 -3.62 10.61 -2.62
N SER A 229 -4.94 10.76 -2.63
CA SER A 229 -5.60 11.86 -1.90
C SER A 229 -6.84 11.47 -1.10
N GLY A 230 -7.34 10.23 -1.24
CA GLY A 230 -8.61 9.79 -0.64
C GLY A 230 -9.85 10.42 -1.25
N ASN A 231 -9.72 11.33 -2.23
CA ASN A 231 -10.82 12.09 -2.81
C ASN A 231 -10.76 12.08 -4.34
N VAL A 232 -11.84 11.64 -4.98
CA VAL A 232 -11.92 11.43 -6.43
C VAL A 232 -12.97 12.34 -7.05
N ASP A 233 -12.55 13.17 -8.00
CA ASP A 233 -13.44 13.85 -8.93
C ASP A 233 -13.38 13.16 -10.29
N ALA A 234 -14.41 12.38 -10.62
CA ALA A 234 -14.46 11.59 -11.85
C ALA A 234 -14.55 12.46 -13.12
N SER A 235 -14.86 13.75 -13.01
CA SER A 235 -14.82 14.67 -14.15
C SER A 235 -13.39 15.06 -14.53
N ASN A 236 -12.47 15.07 -13.56
CA ASN A 236 -11.07 15.41 -13.77
C ASN A 236 -10.17 14.85 -12.63
N LEU A 237 -9.39 13.82 -12.92
CA LEU A 237 -8.51 13.14 -11.97
C LEU A 237 -7.26 13.92 -11.57
N CYS A 238 -7.12 15.18 -11.95
CA CYS A 238 -6.13 16.10 -11.38
C CYS A 238 -6.71 16.98 -10.26
N LEU A 239 -8.01 16.91 -10.02
CA LEU A 239 -8.66 17.49 -8.85
C LEU A 239 -8.65 16.47 -7.70
N GLY A 240 -9.07 16.89 -6.52
CA GLY A 240 -9.18 16.01 -5.35
C GLY A 240 -8.01 16.08 -4.35
N GLY A 241 -7.09 17.04 -4.52
CA GLY A 241 -6.02 17.32 -3.55
C GLY A 241 -4.72 16.51 -3.76
N ALA A 242 -3.75 16.75 -2.88
CA ALA A 242 -2.38 16.21 -2.96
C ALA A 242 -1.71 16.51 -4.32
N THR A 243 -1.10 15.52 -4.97
CA THR A 243 -0.33 15.73 -6.21
C THR A 243 -1.27 15.70 -7.41
N ALA A 244 -1.51 16.87 -8.01
CA ALA A 244 -2.43 16.99 -9.14
C ALA A 244 -2.06 16.06 -10.31
N SER A 245 -0.78 15.98 -10.68
CA SER A 245 -0.30 15.15 -11.81
C SER A 245 -0.30 13.65 -11.55
N TYR A 246 -0.56 13.17 -10.31
CA TYR A 246 -0.32 11.80 -9.89
C TYR A 246 -0.84 10.73 -10.87
N VAL A 247 -2.10 10.83 -11.28
CA VAL A 247 -2.71 9.86 -12.20
C VAL A 247 -2.06 9.92 -13.59
N ALA A 248 -1.71 11.12 -14.07
CA ALA A 248 -1.04 11.29 -15.36
C ALA A 248 0.40 10.75 -15.33
N ASP A 249 1.13 10.97 -14.24
CA ASP A 249 2.48 10.45 -14.02
C ASP A 249 2.46 8.92 -14.00
N VAL A 250 1.59 8.32 -13.18
CA VAL A 250 1.43 6.86 -13.12
C VAL A 250 0.98 6.28 -14.46
N ALA A 251 0.03 6.93 -15.15
CA ALA A 251 -0.40 6.52 -16.49
C ALA A 251 0.75 6.56 -17.51
N SER A 252 1.62 7.56 -17.43
CA SER A 252 2.81 7.68 -18.28
C SER A 252 3.78 6.53 -18.01
N ARG A 253 3.99 6.17 -16.73
CA ARG A 253 4.82 5.02 -16.32
C ARG A 253 4.30 3.71 -16.91
N LEU A 254 2.98 3.51 -16.91
CA LEU A 254 2.34 2.33 -17.51
C LEU A 254 2.59 2.22 -19.02
N THR A 255 2.85 3.35 -19.70
CA THR A 255 3.21 3.39 -21.11
C THR A 255 4.71 3.42 -21.39
N GLY A 256 5.57 3.47 -20.36
CA GLY A 256 7.01 3.32 -20.50
C GLY A 256 7.86 4.55 -20.15
N TRP A 257 7.27 5.61 -19.58
CA TRP A 257 7.99 6.77 -19.04
C TRP A 257 8.66 6.46 -17.69
N THR A 258 9.88 6.95 -17.46
CA THR A 258 10.66 6.60 -16.26
C THR A 258 11.06 7.79 -15.36
N ASN A 259 10.94 9.03 -15.82
CA ASN A 259 11.53 10.21 -15.17
C ASN A 259 10.56 11.35 -14.92
#